data_AF-A0A4Q9GUD2-F1
#
_entry.id   AF-A0A4Q9GUD2-F1
#
_cell.length_a   1.000
_cell.length_b   1.000
_cell.length_c   1.000
_cell.angle_alpha   90.00
_cell.angle_beta   90.00
_cell.angle_gamma   90.00
#
_symmetry.space_group_name_H-M   'P 1'
#
loop_
_entity.id
_entity.type
_entity.pdbx_description
1 polymer ?
#
loop_
_entity_poly.entity_id
_entity_poly.type
_entity_poly.pdbx_seq_one_letter_code
_entity_poly.pdbx_strand_id
1 'polypeptide(L)'
;MTLRNYITGLATAALANVAMAETIKNELDRAWAITPKGKFECLASKSASNPDILKFAGKVYFKGSLMGATRSDGTLTSGIYNANIGCPTIVASNMGYVVMTRPTHPTSFGINGYLVLDTNANPPELVEIAESQSPQDDKLPETRRFQWTSQGLTLSYFGYPVGTQGGDVNSPKPKMRKAKFLFRSGEVSQAG
;
A
#
# COMPACT_ATOMS: atom_id res chain seq x y z
N MET A 1 -13.27 -35.65 -53.55
CA MET A 1 -13.75 -34.33 -53.98
C MET A 1 -14.95 -33.96 -53.12
N THR A 2 -14.74 -33.18 -52.04
CA THR A 2 -15.73 -32.22 -51.51
C THR A 2 -15.05 -31.29 -50.51
N LEU A 3 -15.40 -30.01 -50.62
CA LEU A 3 -14.81 -28.83 -50.02
C LEU A 3 -15.31 -28.56 -48.59
N ARG A 4 -14.42 -27.96 -47.80
CA ARG A 4 -14.62 -26.84 -46.85
C ARG A 4 -15.80 -26.90 -45.86
N ASN A 5 -15.45 -26.81 -44.58
CA ASN A 5 -15.99 -25.75 -43.71
C ASN A 5 -14.91 -25.28 -42.72
N TYR A 6 -14.50 -24.03 -42.90
CA TYR A 6 -13.86 -23.17 -41.90
C TYR A 6 -14.86 -22.88 -40.79
N ILE A 7 -14.48 -22.96 -39.50
CA ILE A 7 -14.70 -21.90 -38.49
C ILE A 7 -13.60 -22.01 -37.43
N THR A 8 -12.71 -21.04 -37.45
CA THR A 8 -11.89 -20.58 -36.32
C THR A 8 -12.76 -20.26 -35.11
N GLY A 9 -12.51 -20.92 -33.99
CA GLY A 9 -13.05 -20.54 -32.68
C GLY A 9 -11.91 -20.39 -31.69
N LEU A 10 -11.48 -19.15 -31.50
CA LEU A 10 -10.62 -18.72 -30.40
C LEU A 10 -11.18 -19.23 -29.07
N ALA A 11 -10.60 -20.29 -28.52
CA ALA A 11 -10.58 -20.45 -27.08
C ALA A 11 -9.48 -19.50 -26.56
N THR A 12 -9.74 -18.19 -26.62
CA THR A 12 -9.18 -17.26 -25.66
C THR A 12 -9.54 -17.83 -24.30
N ALA A 13 -8.59 -18.50 -23.66
CA ALA A 13 -8.57 -18.62 -22.21
C ALA A 13 -8.45 -17.19 -21.68
N ALA A 14 -9.57 -16.48 -21.66
CA ALA A 14 -9.83 -15.45 -20.70
C ALA A 14 -9.70 -16.16 -19.36
N LEU A 15 -8.47 -16.23 -18.84
CA LEU A 15 -8.24 -16.33 -17.42
C LEU A 15 -9.05 -15.17 -16.85
N ALA A 16 -10.22 -15.53 -16.34
CA ALA A 16 -11.04 -14.65 -15.57
C ALA A 16 -10.18 -14.22 -14.38
N ASN A 17 -9.46 -13.11 -14.55
CA ASN A 17 -9.14 -12.23 -13.45
C ASN A 17 -10.48 -11.71 -12.98
N VAL A 18 -11.22 -12.55 -12.25
CA VAL A 18 -12.22 -12.08 -11.31
C VAL A 18 -11.37 -11.39 -10.25
N ALA A 19 -10.99 -10.14 -10.53
CA ALA A 19 -10.65 -9.19 -9.51
C ALA A 19 -11.90 -9.13 -8.64
N MET A 20 -11.91 -9.95 -7.57
CA MET A 20 -12.92 -9.76 -6.54
C MET A 20 -12.85 -8.29 -6.17
N ALA A 21 -14.00 -7.61 -6.14
CA ALA A 21 -14.06 -6.25 -5.66
C ALA A 21 -13.46 -6.25 -4.25
N GLU A 22 -12.24 -5.74 -4.13
CA GLU A 22 -11.51 -5.75 -2.87
C GLU A 22 -12.25 -4.78 -1.94
N THR A 23 -12.83 -5.31 -0.87
CA THR A 23 -13.59 -4.50 0.07
C THR A 23 -12.62 -3.90 1.08
N ILE A 24 -12.61 -2.56 1.16
CA ILE A 24 -11.81 -1.80 2.12
C ILE A 24 -12.74 -1.24 3.20
N LYS A 25 -12.29 -1.30 4.45
CA LYS A 25 -12.94 -0.58 5.55
C LYS A 25 -11.88 0.04 6.46
N ASN A 26 -12.08 1.32 6.77
CA ASN A 26 -11.32 2.03 7.80
C ASN A 26 -12.27 2.44 8.92
N GLU A 27 -11.94 2.05 10.14
CA GLU A 27 -12.61 2.37 11.40
C GLU A 27 -11.57 2.98 12.34
N LEU A 28 -12.03 3.61 13.42
CA LEU A 28 -11.16 4.31 14.37
C LEU A 28 -10.05 3.41 14.94
N ASP A 29 -10.37 2.14 15.22
CA ASP A 29 -9.52 1.16 15.86
C ASP A 29 -9.21 -0.05 14.97
N ARG A 30 -9.55 0.02 13.68
CA ARG A 30 -9.41 -1.10 12.77
C ARG A 30 -9.36 -0.66 11.32
N ALA A 31 -8.43 -1.22 10.56
CA ALA A 31 -8.46 -1.12 9.10
C ALA A 31 -8.40 -2.53 8.51
N TRP A 32 -9.14 -2.82 7.46
CA TRP A 32 -9.02 -4.11 6.78
C TRP A 32 -9.34 -4.03 5.29
N ALA A 33 -8.73 -4.96 4.54
CA ALA A 33 -8.98 -5.19 3.12
C ALA A 33 -9.13 -6.70 2.85
N ILE A 34 -10.10 -7.07 2.01
CA ILE A 34 -10.21 -8.42 1.48
C ILE A 34 -9.47 -8.48 0.15
N THR A 35 -8.43 -9.32 0.09
CA THR A 35 -7.64 -9.58 -1.13
C THR A 35 -7.94 -10.99 -1.66
N PRO A 36 -7.59 -11.31 -2.92
CA PRO A 36 -7.70 -12.68 -3.45
C PRO A 36 -6.93 -13.74 -2.64
N LYS A 37 -5.92 -13.33 -1.87
CA LYS A 37 -5.06 -14.22 -1.07
C LYS A 37 -5.46 -14.31 0.40
N GLY A 38 -6.42 -13.49 0.83
CA GLY A 38 -6.94 -13.48 2.18
C GLY A 38 -7.19 -12.07 2.71
N LYS A 39 -7.63 -12.01 3.97
CA LYS A 39 -7.91 -10.75 4.64
C LYS A 39 -6.63 -10.16 5.22
N PHE A 40 -6.31 -8.93 4.83
CA PHE A 40 -5.40 -8.06 5.56
C PHE A 40 -6.19 -7.29 6.62
N GLU A 41 -5.70 -7.25 7.86
CA GLU A 41 -6.32 -6.46 8.93
C GLU A 41 -5.28 -5.86 9.86
N CYS A 42 -5.49 -4.59 10.19
CA CYS A 42 -4.86 -3.92 11.30
C CYS A 42 -5.85 -3.75 12.44
N LEU A 43 -5.44 -4.10 13.65
CA LEU A 43 -6.19 -3.91 14.88
C LEU A 43 -5.42 -2.90 15.73
N ALA A 44 -5.97 -1.69 15.87
CA ALA A 44 -5.37 -0.65 16.68
C ALA A 44 -5.80 -0.86 18.12
N SER A 45 -4.86 -0.80 19.05
CA SER A 45 -5.22 -0.83 20.46
C SER A 45 -5.24 0.57 21.05
N LYS A 46 -6.30 0.84 21.84
CA LYS A 46 -6.37 2.05 22.67
C LYS A 46 -5.60 1.92 23.98
N SER A 47 -5.10 0.72 24.30
CA SER A 47 -4.38 0.46 25.55
C SER A 47 -2.89 0.44 25.29
N ALA A 48 -2.15 1.26 26.04
CA ALA A 48 -0.69 1.23 26.02
C ALA A 48 -0.11 -0.14 26.39
N SER A 49 -0.89 -1.08 26.95
CA SER A 49 -0.45 -2.45 27.29
C SER A 49 -0.65 -3.47 26.17
N ASN A 50 -1.37 -3.10 25.10
CA ASN A 50 -1.68 -3.96 23.97
C ASN A 50 -1.15 -3.28 22.71
N PRO A 51 -0.15 -3.86 22.02
CA PRO A 51 0.33 -3.24 20.80
C PRO A 51 -0.60 -3.47 19.61
N ASP A 52 -0.55 -2.57 18.63
CA ASP A 52 -1.22 -2.71 17.35
C ASP A 52 -0.80 -4.00 16.64
N ILE A 53 -1.74 -4.65 15.97
CA ILE A 53 -1.51 -5.96 15.35
C ILE A 53 -1.85 -5.89 13.87
N LEU A 54 -0.88 -6.26 13.02
CA LEU A 54 -1.09 -6.50 11.60
C LEU A 54 -1.21 -8.00 11.36
N LYS A 55 -2.31 -8.39 10.72
CA LYS A 55 -2.57 -9.76 10.32
C LYS A 55 -2.83 -9.85 8.83
N PHE A 56 -2.44 -10.98 8.27
CA PHE A 56 -2.79 -11.35 6.91
C PHE A 56 -3.17 -12.83 6.86
N ALA A 57 -4.31 -13.14 6.26
CA ALA A 57 -4.88 -14.49 6.22
C ALA A 57 -4.92 -15.16 7.62
N GLY A 58 -5.27 -14.38 8.66
CA GLY A 58 -5.35 -14.84 10.05
C GLY A 58 -4.02 -15.00 10.78
N LYS A 59 -2.87 -14.89 10.10
CA LYS A 59 -1.53 -14.94 10.72
C LYS A 59 -1.08 -13.55 11.12
N VAL A 60 -0.44 -13.43 12.29
CA VAL A 60 0.17 -12.17 12.75
C VAL A 60 1.51 -12.01 12.05
N TYR A 61 1.71 -10.91 11.33
CA TYR A 61 2.96 -10.58 10.65
C TYR A 61 3.74 -9.48 11.37
N PHE A 62 3.03 -8.63 12.12
CA PHE A 62 3.65 -7.60 12.92
C PHE A 62 2.80 -7.34 14.16
N LYS A 63 3.51 -7.10 15.26
CA LYS A 63 2.95 -6.67 16.54
C LYS A 63 3.77 -5.45 16.94
N GLY A 64 3.12 -4.30 17.08
CA GLY A 64 3.76 -3.05 17.46
C GLY A 64 4.53 -3.19 18.78
N SER A 65 5.46 -2.26 19.02
CA SER A 65 6.05 -2.12 20.35
C SER A 65 5.27 -1.08 21.16
N LEU A 66 5.28 -1.26 22.47
CA LEU A 66 4.96 -0.22 23.45
C LEU A 66 5.80 1.02 23.12
N MET A 67 5.21 2.22 23.28
CA MET A 67 5.85 3.51 23.01
C MET A 67 7.31 3.54 23.52
N GLY A 68 8.26 3.87 22.64
CA GLY A 68 9.64 4.17 23.04
C GLY A 68 10.71 3.12 22.74
N ALA A 69 10.42 2.00 22.10
CA ALA A 69 11.46 1.07 21.64
C ALA A 69 11.70 1.22 20.12
N THR A 70 12.77 1.93 19.76
CA THR A 70 13.37 1.86 18.41
C THR A 70 13.99 0.47 18.25
N ARG A 71 13.18 -0.52 17.87
CA ARG A 71 13.68 -1.84 17.49
C ARG A 71 14.03 -1.82 16.01
N SER A 72 15.32 -1.97 15.71
CA SER A 72 15.89 -2.13 14.37
C SER A 72 15.79 -3.58 13.85
N ASP A 73 15.20 -4.49 14.61
CA ASP A 73 15.17 -5.92 14.33
C ASP A 73 13.75 -6.43 14.05
N GLY A 74 13.27 -6.11 12.83
CA GLY A 74 12.62 -7.08 11.96
C GLY A 74 11.24 -7.63 12.32
N THR A 75 10.18 -6.97 11.85
CA THR A 75 8.93 -7.59 11.36
C THR A 75 8.30 -6.65 10.33
N LEU A 76 7.84 -7.17 9.18
CA LEU A 76 7.80 -6.45 7.87
C LEU A 76 9.22 -6.00 7.43
N THR A 77 10.14 -6.97 7.42
CA THR A 77 11.58 -6.89 7.74
C THR A 77 12.50 -6.11 6.78
N SER A 78 12.12 -4.92 6.30
CA SER A 78 13.02 -3.85 5.83
C SER A 78 12.31 -2.50 5.56
N GLY A 79 10.99 -2.36 5.78
CA GLY A 79 10.22 -1.19 5.31
C GLY A 79 9.39 -0.45 6.37
N ILE A 80 9.54 -0.77 7.65
CA ILE A 80 8.87 -0.05 8.73
C ILE A 80 9.90 0.57 9.67
N TYR A 81 10.27 1.83 9.44
CA TYR A 81 10.96 2.64 10.43
C TYR A 81 10.08 2.80 11.68
N ASN A 82 10.53 2.17 12.76
CA ASN A 82 9.81 1.97 14.01
C ASN A 82 9.85 3.24 14.88
N ALA A 83 9.01 4.22 14.54
CA ALA A 83 8.69 5.35 15.40
C ALA A 83 7.17 5.43 15.56
N ASN A 84 6.64 4.88 16.67
CA ASN A 84 5.26 5.06 17.15
C ASN A 84 4.14 4.94 16.08
N ILE A 85 4.00 3.77 15.46
CA ILE A 85 3.09 3.58 14.33
C ILE A 85 1.77 3.01 14.82
N GLY A 86 0.73 3.83 14.78
CA GLY A 86 -0.67 3.38 14.85
C GLY A 86 -1.07 2.63 13.57
N CYS A 87 -2.22 1.95 13.57
CA CYS A 87 -2.74 1.29 12.37
C CYS A 87 -2.74 2.18 11.12
N PRO A 88 -2.25 1.68 9.96
CA PRO A 88 -2.31 2.43 8.71
C PRO A 88 -3.75 2.54 8.21
N THR A 89 -4.03 3.64 7.52
CA THR A 89 -5.27 3.82 6.77
C THR A 89 -5.11 3.12 5.42
N ILE A 90 -6.06 2.26 5.04
CA ILE A 90 -6.08 1.64 3.72
C ILE A 90 -6.78 2.57 2.75
N VAL A 91 -6.12 2.96 1.66
CA VAL A 91 -6.60 4.01 0.75
C VAL A 91 -6.95 3.49 -0.64
N ALA A 92 -6.43 2.32 -1.02
CA ALA A 92 -6.81 1.62 -2.24
C ALA A 92 -6.40 0.14 -2.15
N SER A 93 -7.00 -0.70 -2.99
CA SER A 93 -6.68 -2.13 -3.04
C SER A 93 -7.03 -2.66 -4.42
N ASN A 94 -6.11 -3.39 -5.06
CA ASN A 94 -6.39 -4.07 -6.33
C ASN A 94 -5.41 -5.22 -6.61
N MET A 95 -5.86 -6.29 -7.28
CA MET A 95 -5.03 -7.40 -7.78
C MET A 95 -4.09 -8.04 -6.71
N GLY A 96 -4.51 -8.06 -5.44
CA GLY A 96 -3.67 -8.54 -4.34
C GLY A 96 -2.61 -7.54 -3.86
N TYR A 97 -2.76 -6.26 -4.19
CA TYR A 97 -1.93 -5.17 -3.66
C TYR A 97 -2.80 -4.23 -2.84
N VAL A 98 -2.37 -3.93 -1.61
CA VAL A 98 -3.09 -3.01 -0.71
C VAL A 98 -2.27 -1.74 -0.55
N VAL A 99 -2.83 -0.59 -0.92
CA VAL A 99 -2.21 0.72 -0.74
C VAL A 99 -2.65 1.31 0.59
N MET A 100 -1.68 1.78 1.36
CA MET A 100 -1.88 2.30 2.70
C MET A 100 -1.20 3.65 2.88
N THR A 101 -1.73 4.46 3.77
CA THR A 101 -1.08 5.67 4.28
C THR A 101 -0.86 5.57 5.78
N ARG A 102 0.23 6.15 6.26
CA ARG A 102 0.49 6.31 7.69
C ARG A 102 1.25 7.61 7.95
N PRO A 103 1.06 8.25 9.12
CA PRO A 103 1.95 9.32 9.53
C PRO A 103 3.40 8.81 9.65
N THR A 104 4.34 9.53 9.05
CA THR A 104 5.80 9.31 9.24
C THR A 104 6.40 10.35 10.19
N HIS A 105 5.64 11.40 10.48
CA HIS A 105 5.96 12.47 11.41
C HIS A 105 4.81 12.67 12.41
N PRO A 106 4.98 13.46 13.48
CA PRO A 106 3.85 13.87 14.31
C PRO A 106 2.72 14.43 13.44
N THR A 107 1.48 14.09 13.74
CA THR A 107 0.31 14.37 12.89
C THR A 107 0.16 15.87 12.56
N SER A 108 0.67 16.76 13.41
CA SER A 108 0.72 18.20 13.20
C SER A 108 1.53 18.63 11.96
N PHE A 109 2.48 17.82 11.49
CA PHE A 109 3.25 18.09 10.28
C PHE A 109 2.52 17.68 9.00
N GLY A 110 1.47 16.86 9.13
CA GLY A 110 0.68 16.37 7.99
C GLY A 110 1.47 15.52 7.00
N ILE A 111 2.59 14.92 7.39
CA ILE A 111 3.42 14.10 6.49
C ILE A 111 3.04 12.63 6.63
N ASN A 112 2.66 12.02 5.51
CA ASN A 112 2.25 10.63 5.43
C ASN A 112 3.12 9.84 4.45
N GLY A 113 3.53 8.64 4.84
CA GLY A 113 4.15 7.66 3.95
C GLY A 113 3.08 6.84 3.24
N TYR A 114 3.20 6.68 1.94
CA TYR A 114 2.49 5.70 1.13
C TYR A 114 3.24 4.39 1.12
N LEU A 115 2.52 3.32 1.42
CA LEU A 115 3.00 1.95 1.43
C LEU A 115 2.15 1.11 0.48
N VAL A 116 2.76 0.10 -0.15
CA VAL A 116 2.05 -0.99 -0.81
C VAL A 116 2.43 -2.32 -0.19
N LEU A 117 1.42 -3.05 0.25
CA LEU A 117 1.54 -4.45 0.63
C LEU A 117 1.28 -5.32 -0.60
N ASP A 118 2.29 -6.06 -1.04
CA ASP A 118 2.14 -7.15 -2.01
C ASP A 118 1.74 -8.43 -1.27
N THR A 119 0.46 -8.81 -1.40
CA THR A 119 -0.07 -10.05 -0.83
C THR A 119 0.12 -11.26 -1.74
N ASN A 120 0.61 -11.05 -2.96
CA ASN A 120 0.99 -12.12 -3.88
C ASN A 120 2.38 -12.69 -3.54
N ALA A 121 3.23 -11.92 -2.86
CA ALA A 121 4.49 -12.39 -2.30
C ALA A 121 4.26 -13.40 -1.15
N ASN A 122 5.22 -14.31 -0.95
CA ASN A 122 5.20 -15.26 0.16
C ASN A 122 6.58 -15.32 0.84
N PRO A 123 6.75 -14.71 2.04
CA PRO A 123 5.72 -13.98 2.80
C PRO A 123 5.28 -12.66 2.11
N PRO A 124 4.11 -12.09 2.47
CA PRO A 124 3.70 -10.78 1.99
C PRO A 124 4.77 -9.72 2.24
N GLU A 125 4.97 -8.84 1.28
CA GLU A 125 6.02 -7.83 1.30
C GLU A 125 5.42 -6.43 1.35
N LEU A 126 6.05 -5.53 2.10
CA LEU A 126 5.62 -4.14 2.23
C LEU A 126 6.70 -3.22 1.70
N VAL A 127 6.31 -2.37 0.75
CA VAL A 127 7.21 -1.45 0.06
C VAL A 127 6.74 -0.02 0.29
N GLU A 128 7.66 0.85 0.70
CA GLU A 128 7.43 2.29 0.75
C GLU A 128 7.56 2.90 -0.64
N ILE A 129 6.57 3.68 -1.04
CA ILE A 129 6.50 4.25 -2.40
C ILE A 129 6.83 5.73 -2.41
N ALA A 130 6.35 6.48 -1.41
CA ALA A 130 6.47 7.93 -1.39
C ALA A 130 6.13 8.51 -0.02
N GLU A 131 6.64 9.70 0.27
CA GLU A 131 6.12 10.56 1.33
C GLU A 131 5.36 11.73 0.75
N SER A 132 4.17 11.96 1.29
CA SER A 132 3.27 13.03 0.93
C SER A 132 3.01 13.99 2.07
N GLN A 133 2.49 15.15 1.70
CA GLN A 133 1.97 16.14 2.61
C GLN A 133 0.45 16.21 2.45
N SER A 134 -0.26 15.72 3.46
CA SER A 134 -1.69 15.87 3.63
C SER A 134 -2.06 17.27 4.13
N PRO A 135 -3.28 17.75 3.82
CA PRO A 135 -4.40 17.04 3.17
C PRO A 135 -4.46 17.21 1.65
N GLN A 136 -3.38 17.64 0.98
CA GLN A 136 -3.42 17.97 -0.45
C GLN A 136 -3.77 16.76 -1.31
N ASP A 137 -3.32 15.57 -0.92
CA ASP A 137 -3.69 14.33 -1.57
C ASP A 137 -5.18 14.07 -1.52
N ASP A 138 -5.83 14.35 -0.38
CA ASP A 138 -7.25 14.08 -0.14
C ASP A 138 -8.19 14.87 -1.08
N LYS A 139 -7.65 15.91 -1.73
CA LYS A 139 -8.36 16.68 -2.75
C LYS A 139 -8.38 15.99 -4.12
N LEU A 140 -7.53 14.98 -4.35
CA LEU A 140 -7.50 14.21 -5.58
C LEU A 140 -8.50 13.05 -5.49
N PRO A 141 -9.42 12.91 -6.47
CA PRO A 141 -10.28 11.74 -6.53
C PRO A 141 -9.44 10.47 -6.69
N GLU A 142 -9.90 9.37 -6.09
CA GLU A 142 -9.19 8.09 -6.04
C GLU A 142 -8.72 7.62 -7.44
N THR A 143 -9.58 7.76 -8.45
CA THR A 143 -9.29 7.40 -9.85
C THR A 143 -8.15 8.19 -10.50
N ARG A 144 -7.83 9.38 -9.98
CA ARG A 144 -6.66 10.16 -10.40
C ARG A 144 -5.44 9.90 -9.50
N ARG A 145 -5.69 9.50 -8.26
CA ARG A 145 -4.64 9.20 -7.28
C ARG A 145 -3.97 7.85 -7.58
N PHE A 146 -4.75 6.84 -7.92
CA PHE A 146 -4.25 5.48 -8.17
C PHE A 146 -4.62 5.03 -9.58
N GLN A 147 -3.62 4.82 -10.42
CA GLN A 147 -3.78 4.24 -11.76
C GLN A 147 -3.17 2.85 -11.78
N TRP A 148 -4.05 1.86 -11.85
CA TRP A 148 -3.70 0.45 -11.87
C TRP A 148 -3.50 -0.06 -13.29
N THR A 149 -2.42 -0.79 -13.51
CA THR A 149 -2.14 -1.51 -14.76
C THR A 149 -1.78 -2.95 -14.45
N SER A 150 -1.72 -3.82 -15.46
CA SER A 150 -1.26 -5.21 -15.25
C SER A 150 0.19 -5.31 -14.78
N GLN A 151 1.00 -4.25 -14.94
CA GLN A 151 2.44 -4.24 -14.65
C GLN A 151 2.80 -3.45 -13.40
N GLY A 152 1.87 -2.65 -12.86
CA GLY A 152 2.20 -1.75 -11.75
C GLY A 152 1.09 -0.78 -11.37
N LEU A 153 1.39 0.01 -10.34
CA LEU A 153 0.60 1.11 -9.82
C LEU A 153 1.33 2.43 -10.10
N THR A 154 0.61 3.41 -10.65
CA THR A 154 1.05 4.81 -10.62
C THR A 154 0.27 5.57 -9.56
N LEU A 155 1.00 6.11 -8.58
CA LEU A 155 0.50 6.95 -7.51
C LEU A 155 0.73 8.42 -7.87
N SER A 156 -0.32 9.24 -7.90
CA SER A 156 -0.21 10.70 -7.93
C SER A 156 -0.36 11.26 -6.52
N TYR A 157 0.60 12.04 -6.06
CA TYR A 157 0.64 12.57 -4.69
C TYR A 157 1.28 13.96 -4.64
N PHE A 158 0.96 14.75 -3.62
CA PHE A 158 1.58 16.03 -3.31
C PHE A 158 2.62 15.80 -2.21
N GLY A 159 3.91 15.82 -2.55
CA GLY A 159 4.93 15.39 -1.61
C GLY A 159 6.36 15.55 -2.08
N TYR A 160 7.22 14.70 -1.49
CA TYR A 160 8.65 14.70 -1.66
C TYR A 160 9.07 13.70 -2.76
N PRO A 161 10.25 13.85 -3.39
CA PRO A 161 10.76 12.81 -4.30
C PRO A 161 10.84 11.46 -3.61
N VAL A 162 10.72 10.37 -4.39
CA VAL A 162 10.93 9.00 -3.89
C VAL A 162 12.30 8.91 -3.22
N GLY A 163 12.35 8.31 -2.02
CA GLY A 163 13.58 8.16 -1.24
C GLY A 163 14.04 9.43 -0.50
N THR A 164 13.27 10.52 -0.53
CA THR A 164 13.53 11.72 0.26
C THR A 164 12.66 11.73 1.50
N GLN A 165 13.28 11.85 2.68
CA GLN A 165 12.57 12.10 3.92
C GLN A 165 12.07 13.56 3.95
N GLY A 166 10.76 13.72 4.14
CA GLY A 166 10.09 14.99 4.35
C GLY A 166 10.29 15.52 5.76
N GLY A 167 9.99 16.79 5.98
CA GLY A 167 10.01 17.39 7.33
C GLY A 167 11.37 17.89 7.81
N ASP A 168 12.47 17.56 7.14
CA ASP A 168 13.78 18.10 7.48
C ASP A 168 13.98 19.53 6.94
N VAL A 169 14.85 20.29 7.59
CA VAL A 169 15.17 21.69 7.23
C VAL A 169 15.68 21.81 5.78
N ASN A 170 16.27 20.73 5.24
CA ASN A 170 16.82 20.68 3.89
C ASN A 170 15.91 19.93 2.89
N SER A 171 14.74 19.46 3.30
CA SER A 171 13.82 18.76 2.39
C SER A 171 13.34 19.73 1.30
N PRO A 172 13.23 19.27 0.04
CA PRO A 172 12.68 20.09 -1.03
C PRO A 172 11.23 20.45 -0.72
N LYS A 173 10.76 21.58 -1.24
CA LYS A 173 9.34 21.95 -1.10
C LYS A 173 8.46 20.85 -1.72
N PRO A 174 7.39 20.42 -1.03
CA PRO A 174 6.48 19.42 -1.55
C PRO A 174 5.72 19.98 -2.76
N LYS A 175 5.45 19.09 -3.72
CA LYS A 175 4.75 19.43 -4.96
C LYS A 175 4.04 18.19 -5.51
N MET A 176 3.18 18.41 -6.50
CA MET A 176 2.57 17.30 -7.24
C MET A 176 3.64 16.45 -7.93
N ARG A 177 3.54 15.13 -7.73
CA ARG A 177 4.47 14.12 -8.20
C ARG A 177 3.72 12.85 -8.58
N LYS A 178 4.44 11.99 -9.30
CA LYS A 178 4.01 10.64 -9.58
C LYS A 178 5.10 9.65 -9.18
N ALA A 179 4.70 8.57 -8.54
CA ALA A 179 5.57 7.42 -8.27
C ALA A 179 5.00 6.21 -9.00
N LYS A 180 5.87 5.42 -9.60
CA LYS A 180 5.53 4.17 -10.25
C LYS A 180 6.09 3.03 -9.42
N PHE A 181 5.21 2.14 -9.00
CA PHE A 181 5.53 0.87 -8.35
C PHE A 181 5.34 -0.25 -9.36
N LEU A 182 6.40 -0.99 -9.64
CA LEU A 182 6.37 -2.13 -10.55
C LEU A 182 6.06 -3.42 -9.78
N PHE A 183 5.02 -4.12 -10.24
CA PHE A 183 4.63 -5.40 -9.68
C PHE A 183 5.74 -6.44 -9.87
N ARG A 184 5.84 -7.39 -8.93
CA ARG A 184 6.85 -8.46 -8.87
C ARG A 184 8.29 -8.04 -8.62
N SER A 185 8.75 -6.90 -9.14
CA SER A 185 10.10 -6.39 -8.82
C SER A 185 10.13 -5.60 -7.52
N GLY A 186 8.98 -5.04 -7.10
CA GLY A 186 8.92 -4.15 -5.95
C GLY A 186 9.58 -2.79 -6.21
N GLU A 187 10.05 -2.54 -7.44
CA GLU A 187 10.82 -1.35 -7.78
C GLU A 187 9.93 -0.11 -7.75
N VAL A 188 10.44 0.94 -7.09
CA VAL A 188 9.79 2.24 -7.03
C VAL A 188 10.65 3.26 -7.78
N SER A 189 10.04 3.96 -8.72
CA SER A 189 10.68 5.05 -9.45
C SER A 189 9.79 6.28 -9.49
N GLN A 190 10.40 7.45 -9.62
CA GLN A 190 9.65 8.67 -9.88
C GLN A 190 9.20 8.67 -11.36
N ALA A 191 7.90 8.82 -11.59
CA ALA A 191 7.37 9.00 -12.94
C ALA A 191 7.41 10.49 -13.31
N GLY A 192 7.90 10.77 -14.52
CA GLY A 192 8.00 12.13 -15.09
C GLY A 192 6.67 12.84 -15.23
#